data_AF-A0A838EEY4-F1
#
_entry.id   AF-A0A838EEY4-F1
#
_cell.length_a   1.000
_cell.length_b   1.000
_cell.length_c   1.000
_cell.angle_alpha   90.00
_cell.angle_beta   90.00
_cell.angle_gamma   90.00
#
_symmetry.space_group_name_H-M   'P 1'
#
loop_
_entity.id
_entity.type
_entity.pdbx_description
1 polymer ?
#
loop_
_entity_poly.entity_id
_entity_poly.type
_entity_poly.pdbx_seq_one_letter_code
_entity_poly.pdbx_strand_id
1 'polypeptide(L)'
;MLGTRPDTDTIAITRTFDGIEEAAHRVIEQIGGMESVIRGAKMAVLKPNFVAGRNGATGSTTSFALLKAVAEEVRACGAEPVLCETPGTEFDRDATYTILGVEKFCEENGIRILRVDPEGGDDWVELHPDGAKKLRHYHMPRILQEARLINLPVLKTHVVSAMTLSMKNSMGILPRPDRRSMHTFGIDQSIVDMNLGIKPDLNIVDGSVGQDGEGPLYGDKADLQVLIAGRDTLAVDLACCQIVGVKPRDIPHLKLALEQLGKPSWETVGEDVGVIKKFRLPEQKALYRFIFWMMYPLDYPYTWIAERGKHLCTTLYETGLVGTRPQIKEEKCTRCGVCVEACPLPDVINLKTLKVDPKTCQRCLLCYEACPENAISVKGYSGARQ
;
A
#
# COMPACT_ATOMS: atom_id res chain seq x y z
N MET A 1 6.99 12.74 24.79
CA MET A 1 8.22 12.04 25.20
C MET A 1 8.37 10.81 24.32
N LEU A 2 9.39 10.80 23.45
CA LEU A 2 9.78 9.62 22.68
C LEU A 2 10.39 8.61 23.67
N GLY A 3 9.61 7.65 24.15
CA GLY A 3 10.13 6.55 24.95
C GLY A 3 11.28 5.88 24.18
N THR A 4 12.41 5.68 24.84
CA THR A 4 13.54 4.91 24.31
C THR A 4 13.00 3.55 23.88
N ARG A 5 13.12 3.23 22.58
CA ARG A 5 12.78 1.90 22.08
C ARG A 5 13.67 0.89 22.79
N PRO A 6 13.16 -0.27 23.21
CA PRO A 6 13.97 -1.32 23.83
C PRO A 6 15.10 -1.74 22.87
N ASP A 7 16.23 -2.19 23.43
CA ASP A 7 17.39 -2.65 22.65
C ASP A 7 17.09 -3.87 21.78
N THR A 8 16.01 -4.61 22.07
CA THR A 8 15.52 -5.76 21.31
C THR A 8 14.01 -5.64 21.14
N ASP A 9 13.53 -5.73 19.90
CA ASP A 9 12.10 -5.69 19.58
C ASP A 9 11.45 -7.07 19.70
N THR A 10 10.12 -7.13 19.71
CA THR A 10 9.36 -8.38 19.65
C THR A 10 8.63 -8.45 18.31
N ILE A 11 8.89 -9.51 17.55
CA ILE A 11 8.19 -9.82 16.30
C ILE A 11 7.25 -10.99 16.54
N ALA A 12 5.95 -10.74 16.48
CA ALA A 12 4.92 -11.77 16.58
C ALA A 12 4.57 -12.30 15.19
N ILE A 13 4.45 -13.62 15.06
CA ILE A 13 4.03 -14.31 13.84
C ILE A 13 2.84 -15.21 14.19
N THR A 14 1.73 -15.07 13.46
CA THR A 14 0.51 -15.86 13.70
C THR A 14 -0.11 -16.31 12.39
N ARG A 15 -0.55 -17.57 12.30
CA ARG A 15 -1.27 -18.12 11.15
C ARG A 15 -2.72 -17.67 11.15
N THR A 16 -3.28 -17.45 9.97
CA THR A 16 -4.68 -16.97 9.79
C THR A 16 -5.67 -18.10 9.46
N PHE A 17 -5.32 -19.35 9.78
CA PHE A 17 -6.12 -20.51 9.39
C PHE A 17 -7.53 -20.56 10.02
N ASP A 18 -7.68 -19.94 11.17
CA ASP A 18 -8.94 -19.80 11.92
C ASP A 18 -9.67 -18.47 11.64
N GLY A 19 -9.11 -17.64 10.75
CA GLY A 19 -9.65 -16.34 10.39
C GLY A 19 -8.65 -15.22 10.60
N ILE A 20 -8.77 -14.17 9.78
CA ILE A 20 -7.88 -12.99 9.86
C ILE A 20 -8.15 -12.19 11.14
N GLU A 21 -9.41 -12.09 11.58
CA GLU A 21 -9.79 -11.34 12.79
C GLU A 21 -9.19 -11.98 14.05
N GLU A 22 -9.41 -13.29 14.24
CA GLU A 22 -8.86 -14.05 15.37
C GLU A 22 -7.33 -14.01 15.42
N ALA A 23 -6.68 -14.16 14.26
CA ALA A 23 -5.23 -14.03 14.15
C ALA A 23 -4.74 -12.61 14.50
N ALA A 24 -5.51 -11.57 14.15
CA ALA A 24 -5.16 -10.19 14.47
C ALA A 24 -5.22 -9.93 15.97
N HIS A 25 -6.25 -10.40 16.68
CA HIS A 25 -6.31 -10.29 18.14
C HIS A 25 -5.11 -10.97 18.81
N ARG A 26 -4.78 -12.20 18.40
CA ARG A 26 -3.63 -12.94 18.95
C ARG A 26 -2.30 -12.26 18.66
N VAL A 27 -2.06 -11.81 17.42
CA VAL A 27 -0.77 -11.20 17.06
C VAL A 27 -0.57 -9.87 17.80
N ILE A 28 -1.65 -9.14 18.09
CA ILE A 28 -1.65 -7.93 18.92
C ILE A 28 -1.39 -8.28 20.39
N GLU A 29 -2.01 -9.33 20.92
CA GLU A 29 -1.75 -9.79 22.29
C GLU A 29 -0.27 -10.19 22.48
N GLN A 30 0.30 -10.92 21.53
CA GLN A 30 1.68 -11.42 21.55
C GLN A 30 2.74 -10.31 21.60
N ILE A 31 2.44 -9.10 21.09
CA ILE A 31 3.35 -7.93 21.17
C ILE A 31 3.08 -7.03 22.40
N GLY A 32 2.29 -7.52 23.37
CA GLY A 32 1.96 -6.80 24.60
C GLY A 32 0.60 -6.09 24.59
N GLY A 33 -0.28 -6.42 23.63
CA GLY A 33 -1.64 -5.88 23.54
C GLY A 33 -1.73 -4.45 23.01
N MET A 34 -2.91 -4.06 22.53
CA MET A 34 -3.13 -2.73 21.94
C MET A 34 -2.94 -1.59 22.93
N GLU A 35 -3.20 -1.80 24.23
CA GLU A 35 -3.00 -0.78 25.27
C GLU A 35 -1.54 -0.31 25.33
N SER A 36 -0.59 -1.23 25.13
CA SER A 36 0.83 -0.92 25.09
C SER A 36 1.22 -0.05 23.87
N VAL A 37 0.38 -0.01 22.83
CA VAL A 37 0.52 0.84 21.64
C VAL A 37 -0.17 2.18 21.86
N ILE A 38 -1.44 2.15 22.31
CA ILE A 38 -2.27 3.34 22.52
C ILE A 38 -1.68 4.25 23.59
N ARG A 39 -1.32 3.70 24.75
CA ARG A 39 -0.72 4.42 25.89
C ARG A 39 -1.51 5.69 26.24
N GLY A 40 -2.83 5.56 26.36
CA GLY A 40 -3.76 6.65 26.67
C GLY A 40 -3.97 7.70 25.56
N ALA A 41 -3.45 7.49 24.35
CA ALA A 41 -3.77 8.36 23.22
C ALA A 41 -5.27 8.28 22.88
N LYS A 42 -5.87 9.41 22.51
CA LYS A 42 -7.31 9.47 22.19
C LYS A 42 -7.66 8.91 20.82
N MET A 43 -6.66 8.78 19.94
CA MET A 43 -6.88 8.39 18.55
C MET A 43 -5.71 7.53 18.06
N ALA A 44 -6.01 6.59 17.17
CA ALA A 44 -5.02 5.86 16.40
C ALA A 44 -5.34 5.96 14.91
N VAL A 45 -4.37 6.46 14.14
CA VAL A 45 -4.44 6.47 12.69
C VAL A 45 -4.07 5.08 12.17
N LEU A 46 -5.03 4.46 11.48
CA LEU A 46 -4.88 3.20 10.76
C LEU A 46 -4.45 3.51 9.33
N LYS A 47 -3.25 3.07 8.97
CA LYS A 47 -2.68 3.22 7.63
C LYS A 47 -2.69 1.87 6.90
N PRO A 48 -3.77 1.52 6.18
CA PRO A 48 -3.78 0.34 5.31
C PRO A 48 -2.81 0.49 4.13
N ASN A 49 -2.88 -0.41 3.16
CA ASN A 49 -2.20 -0.33 1.87
C ASN A 49 -3.25 -0.36 0.77
N PHE A 50 -3.83 0.80 0.42
CA PHE A 50 -4.78 0.91 -0.70
C PHE A 50 -4.10 1.50 -1.93
N VAL A 51 -3.09 0.80 -2.46
CA VAL A 51 -2.32 1.27 -3.63
C VAL A 51 -3.20 1.60 -4.84
N ALA A 52 -4.30 0.87 -5.03
CA ALA A 52 -5.28 1.03 -6.09
C ALA A 52 -6.59 0.33 -5.70
N GLY A 53 -7.66 0.53 -6.48
CA GLY A 53 -8.94 -0.15 -6.30
C GLY A 53 -8.90 -1.64 -6.68
N ARG A 54 -8.10 -2.46 -6.00
CA ARG A 54 -8.08 -3.94 -6.16
C ARG A 54 -8.42 -4.60 -4.83
N ASN A 55 -9.32 -5.57 -4.87
CA ASN A 55 -9.78 -6.29 -3.67
C ASN A 55 -8.60 -6.95 -2.93
N GLY A 56 -8.64 -6.97 -1.59
CA GLY A 56 -7.61 -7.62 -0.75
C GLY A 56 -7.41 -9.10 -1.05
N ALA A 57 -8.42 -9.79 -1.61
CA ALA A 57 -8.32 -11.16 -2.09
C ALA A 57 -7.26 -11.37 -3.21
N THR A 58 -6.80 -10.30 -3.86
CA THR A 58 -5.73 -10.35 -4.86
C THR A 58 -4.33 -10.17 -4.25
N GLY A 59 -4.24 -9.89 -2.95
CA GLY A 59 -2.99 -9.52 -2.27
C GLY A 59 -2.45 -8.15 -2.65
N SER A 60 -3.28 -7.29 -3.26
CA SER A 60 -2.89 -5.93 -3.64
C SER A 60 -3.19 -4.92 -2.54
N THR A 61 -4.19 -5.16 -1.70
CA THR A 61 -4.63 -4.24 -0.64
C THR A 61 -4.87 -4.96 0.68
N THR A 62 -4.81 -4.20 1.78
CA THR A 62 -5.02 -4.74 3.14
C THR A 62 -6.44 -5.30 3.28
N SER A 63 -6.57 -6.45 3.92
CA SER A 63 -7.86 -7.06 4.22
C SER A 63 -8.69 -6.18 5.16
N PHE A 64 -9.98 -6.03 4.83
CA PHE A 64 -10.95 -5.38 5.71
C PHE A 64 -11.14 -6.15 7.03
N ALA A 65 -10.94 -7.47 7.04
CA ALA A 65 -10.98 -8.26 8.26
C ALA A 65 -9.87 -7.85 9.25
N LEU A 66 -8.63 -7.65 8.74
CA LEU A 66 -7.53 -7.15 9.58
C LEU A 66 -7.83 -5.73 10.09
N LEU A 67 -8.29 -4.85 9.20
CA LEU A 67 -8.62 -3.46 9.55
C LEU A 67 -9.72 -3.38 10.61
N LYS A 68 -10.73 -4.25 10.53
CA LYS A 68 -11.83 -4.38 11.51
C LYS A 68 -11.29 -4.77 12.88
N ALA A 69 -10.56 -5.88 12.97
CA ALA A 69 -10.01 -6.36 14.24
C ALA A 69 -9.08 -5.34 14.91
N VAL A 70 -8.23 -4.66 14.13
CA VAL A 70 -7.38 -3.58 14.64
C VAL A 70 -8.21 -2.40 15.16
N ALA A 71 -9.27 -2.00 14.45
CA ALA A 71 -10.14 -0.92 14.91
C ALA A 71 -10.93 -1.28 16.19
N GLU A 72 -11.33 -2.54 16.34
CA GLU A 72 -11.96 -3.07 17.56
C GLU A 72 -11.00 -3.00 18.76
N GLU A 73 -9.75 -3.43 18.58
CA GLU A 73 -8.69 -3.34 19.61
C GLU A 73 -8.40 -1.89 20.01
N VAL A 74 -8.28 -0.98 19.05
CA VAL A 74 -8.08 0.46 19.32
C VAL A 74 -9.23 1.03 20.15
N ARG A 75 -10.47 0.68 19.80
CA ARG A 75 -11.68 1.13 20.48
C ARG A 75 -11.82 0.52 21.88
N ALA A 76 -11.38 -0.73 22.08
CA ALA A 76 -11.34 -1.37 23.39
C ALA A 76 -10.42 -0.62 24.38
N CYS A 77 -9.37 0.02 23.87
CA CYS A 77 -8.50 0.93 24.64
C CYS A 77 -9.09 2.34 24.85
N GLY A 78 -10.32 2.61 24.39
CA GLY A 78 -10.96 3.92 24.51
C GLY A 78 -10.45 4.98 23.52
N ALA A 79 -9.73 4.58 22.48
CA ALA A 79 -9.26 5.46 21.41
C ALA A 79 -10.17 5.39 20.16
N GLU A 80 -10.22 6.48 19.39
CA GLU A 80 -10.92 6.51 18.10
C GLU A 80 -10.02 5.92 16.98
N PRO A 81 -10.46 4.89 16.25
CA PRO A 81 -9.78 4.44 15.04
C PRO A 81 -10.05 5.38 13.86
N VAL A 82 -8.99 5.83 13.20
CA VAL A 82 -9.05 6.81 12.10
C VAL A 82 -8.32 6.27 10.87
N LEU A 83 -9.02 5.98 9.78
CA LEU A 83 -8.40 5.56 8.54
C LEU A 83 -7.80 6.74 7.78
N CYS A 84 -6.51 6.67 7.45
CA CYS A 84 -5.84 7.65 6.59
C CYS A 84 -5.01 6.94 5.53
N GLU A 85 -5.30 7.18 4.25
CA GLU A 85 -4.60 6.57 3.12
C GLU A 85 -4.76 7.45 1.88
N THR A 86 -3.79 7.37 0.96
CA THR A 86 -3.88 7.96 -0.37
C THR A 86 -3.17 7.02 -1.34
N PRO A 87 -3.86 6.57 -2.42
CA PRO A 87 -3.36 5.54 -3.32
C PRO A 87 -2.12 5.98 -4.12
N GLY A 88 -1.63 5.12 -5.01
CA GLY A 88 -0.59 5.48 -5.99
C GLY A 88 -0.95 6.77 -6.73
N THR A 89 0.05 7.58 -7.07
CA THR A 89 -0.15 8.91 -7.68
C THR A 89 -1.02 8.85 -8.94
N GLU A 90 -0.97 7.73 -9.67
CA GLU A 90 -1.72 7.47 -10.88
C GLU A 90 -3.21 7.12 -10.68
N PHE A 91 -3.67 6.97 -9.43
CA PHE A 91 -5.04 6.61 -9.09
C PHE A 91 -5.75 7.74 -8.34
N ASP A 92 -7.05 7.83 -8.55
CA ASP A 92 -7.92 8.72 -7.80
C ASP A 92 -8.30 8.09 -6.45
N ARG A 93 -8.25 8.88 -5.37
CA ARG A 93 -8.54 8.40 -4.00
C ARG A 93 -9.99 8.00 -3.87
N ASP A 94 -10.92 8.85 -4.29
CA ASP A 94 -12.33 8.67 -4.03
C ASP A 94 -12.91 7.54 -4.91
N ALA A 95 -12.43 7.41 -6.14
CA ALA A 95 -12.71 6.26 -6.99
C ALA A 95 -12.10 4.96 -6.42
N THR A 96 -10.88 5.01 -5.86
CA THR A 96 -10.27 3.84 -5.19
C THR A 96 -11.12 3.40 -3.99
N TYR A 97 -11.57 4.35 -3.17
CA TYR A 97 -12.39 4.06 -2.00
C TYR A 97 -13.75 3.49 -2.40
N THR A 98 -14.38 4.07 -3.43
CA THR A 98 -15.62 3.57 -4.03
C THR A 98 -15.47 2.12 -4.53
N ILE A 99 -14.39 1.82 -5.25
CA ILE A 99 -14.14 0.45 -5.77
C ILE A 99 -13.94 -0.56 -4.64
N LEU A 100 -13.24 -0.16 -3.57
CA LEU A 100 -12.98 -1.02 -2.43
C LEU A 100 -14.16 -1.11 -1.45
N GLY A 101 -15.11 -0.17 -1.51
CA GLY A 101 -16.21 -0.05 -0.55
C GLY A 101 -15.78 0.49 0.83
N VAL A 102 -14.77 1.38 0.86
CA VAL A 102 -14.16 1.88 2.12
C VAL A 102 -15.17 2.66 2.96
N GLU A 103 -15.98 3.52 2.34
CA GLU A 103 -16.96 4.35 3.06
C GLU A 103 -17.97 3.50 3.83
N LYS A 104 -18.58 2.53 3.15
CA LYS A 104 -19.55 1.61 3.75
C LYS A 104 -18.90 0.78 4.87
N PHE A 105 -17.71 0.24 4.62
CA PHE A 105 -16.98 -0.54 5.61
C PHE A 105 -16.68 0.29 6.87
N CYS A 106 -16.19 1.52 6.70
CA CYS A 106 -15.86 2.40 7.82
C CYS A 106 -17.09 2.80 8.63
N GLU A 107 -18.22 3.10 7.96
CA GLU A 107 -19.49 3.40 8.62
C GLU A 107 -19.96 2.22 9.48
N GLU A 108 -20.00 1.00 8.91
CA GLU A 108 -20.43 -0.22 9.60
C GLU A 108 -19.56 -0.57 10.82
N ASN A 109 -18.28 -0.17 10.81
CA ASN A 109 -17.30 -0.52 11.84
C ASN A 109 -16.93 0.66 12.77
N GLY A 110 -17.57 1.83 12.62
CA GLY A 110 -17.31 3.00 13.45
C GLY A 110 -15.88 3.55 13.31
N ILE A 111 -15.33 3.53 12.09
CA ILE A 111 -14.00 4.04 11.77
C ILE A 111 -14.13 5.40 11.09
N ARG A 112 -13.47 6.43 11.65
CA ARG A 112 -13.48 7.76 11.02
C ARG A 112 -12.55 7.77 9.81
N ILE A 113 -13.01 8.27 8.66
CA ILE A 113 -12.15 8.48 7.50
C ILE A 113 -11.53 9.88 7.59
N LEU A 114 -10.20 9.96 7.57
CA LEU A 114 -9.48 11.21 7.38
C LEU A 114 -9.06 11.35 5.90
N ARG A 115 -9.60 12.38 5.25
CA ARG A 115 -9.22 12.77 3.88
C ARG A 115 -8.29 13.98 3.94
N VAL A 116 -6.98 13.74 3.88
CA VAL A 116 -6.00 14.81 3.71
C VAL A 116 -5.96 15.28 2.25
N ASP A 117 -5.73 16.58 2.03
CA ASP A 117 -5.48 17.12 0.68
C ASP A 117 -4.16 16.54 0.15
N PRO A 118 -4.19 15.70 -0.90
CA PRO A 118 -2.98 15.06 -1.41
C PRO A 118 -2.00 16.06 -2.02
N GLU A 119 -2.39 17.30 -2.30
CA GLU A 119 -1.51 18.33 -2.87
C GLU A 119 -0.79 19.17 -1.80
N GLY A 120 -0.98 18.89 -0.51
CA GLY A 120 -0.44 19.69 0.59
C GLY A 120 -1.45 20.67 1.18
N GLY A 121 -1.01 21.54 2.09
CA GLY A 121 -1.87 22.53 2.79
C GLY A 121 -1.72 22.51 4.31
N ASP A 122 -2.71 23.07 5.01
CA ASP A 122 -2.65 23.27 6.48
C ASP A 122 -2.75 21.97 7.29
N ASP A 123 -3.22 20.88 6.68
CA ASP A 123 -3.29 19.54 7.28
C ASP A 123 -1.91 18.87 7.45
N TRP A 124 -0.83 19.53 7.03
CA TRP A 124 0.50 18.95 6.93
C TRP A 124 1.50 19.60 7.88
N VAL A 125 2.42 18.81 8.40
CA VAL A 125 3.54 19.25 9.25
C VAL A 125 4.83 18.84 8.58
N GLU A 126 5.71 19.80 8.34
CA GLU A 126 7.04 19.56 7.80
C GLU A 126 7.96 18.93 8.85
N LEU A 127 8.76 17.97 8.42
CA LEU A 127 9.73 17.23 9.20
C LEU A 127 11.12 17.42 8.60
N HIS A 128 12.12 17.55 9.47
CA HIS A 128 13.54 17.61 9.11
C HIS A 128 14.30 16.56 9.91
N PRO A 129 14.19 15.26 9.56
CA PRO A 129 14.85 14.21 10.32
C PRO A 129 16.38 14.27 10.17
N ASP A 130 17.06 14.17 11.31
CA ASP A 130 18.51 14.06 11.35
C ASP A 130 19.00 12.80 10.62
N GLY A 131 20.07 12.94 9.85
CA GLY A 131 20.69 11.84 9.11
C GLY A 131 20.03 11.51 7.76
N ALA A 132 18.99 12.23 7.34
CA ALA A 132 18.43 12.07 6.00
C ALA A 132 19.43 12.46 4.89
N LYS A 133 19.56 11.62 3.87
CA LYS A 133 20.56 11.78 2.80
C LYS A 133 20.00 12.48 1.56
N LYS A 134 18.82 12.09 1.11
CA LYS A 134 18.15 12.56 -0.12
C LYS A 134 16.87 13.35 0.18
N LEU A 135 15.94 12.77 0.93
CA LEU A 135 14.68 13.42 1.32
C LEU A 135 14.87 14.15 2.66
N ARG A 136 15.54 15.31 2.61
CA ARG A 136 15.96 16.07 3.81
C ARG A 136 14.82 16.79 4.53
N HIS A 137 13.74 17.05 3.82
CA HIS A 137 12.49 17.58 4.36
C HIS A 137 11.32 16.93 3.63
N TYR A 138 10.23 16.72 4.35
CA TYR A 138 8.98 16.15 3.86
C TYR A 138 7.89 16.36 4.92
N HIS A 139 6.64 16.05 4.58
CA HIS A 139 5.50 16.32 5.43
C HIS A 139 4.82 15.05 5.93
N MET A 140 4.17 15.14 7.08
CA MET A 140 3.23 14.14 7.57
C MET A 140 1.89 14.79 7.92
N PRO A 141 0.78 14.04 7.98
CA PRO A 141 -0.50 14.57 8.44
C PRO A 141 -0.40 15.10 9.87
N ARG A 142 -0.89 16.32 10.11
CA ARG A 142 -0.84 17.02 11.40
C ARG A 142 -1.44 16.21 12.54
N ILE A 143 -2.47 15.40 12.26
CA ILE A 143 -3.10 14.51 13.23
C ILE A 143 -2.10 13.55 13.92
N LEU A 144 -1.00 13.19 13.25
CA LEU A 144 0.02 12.30 13.80
C LEU A 144 0.87 12.92 14.90
N GLN A 145 0.74 14.23 15.17
CA GLN A 145 1.35 14.85 16.35
C GLN A 145 0.67 14.39 17.66
N GLU A 146 -0.59 13.96 17.59
CA GLU A 146 -1.41 13.61 18.76
C GLU A 146 -1.96 12.18 18.73
N ALA A 147 -1.96 11.54 17.56
CA ALA A 147 -2.43 10.17 17.37
C ALA A 147 -1.29 9.15 17.34
N ARG A 148 -1.62 7.89 17.66
CA ARG A 148 -0.75 6.75 17.37
C ARG A 148 -0.84 6.39 15.89
N LEU A 149 0.25 5.91 15.30
CA LEU A 149 0.27 5.41 13.93
C LEU A 149 0.36 3.88 13.90
N ILE A 150 -0.68 3.23 13.40
CA ILE A 150 -0.73 1.78 13.18
C ILE A 150 -0.66 1.52 11.67
N ASN A 151 0.43 0.92 11.23
CA ASN A 151 0.74 0.68 9.82
C ASN A 151 0.36 -0.75 9.44
N LEU A 152 -0.45 -0.92 8.40
CA LEU A 152 -1.03 -2.20 7.98
C LEU A 152 -0.65 -2.54 6.54
N PRO A 153 0.65 -2.77 6.24
CA PRO A 153 1.12 -3.10 4.90
C PRO A 153 0.63 -4.49 4.45
N VAL A 154 0.84 -4.81 3.17
CA VAL A 154 0.59 -6.14 2.60
C VAL A 154 1.93 -6.74 2.19
N LEU A 155 2.11 -8.04 2.43
CA LEU A 155 3.31 -8.78 2.05
C LEU A 155 3.35 -9.02 0.53
N LYS A 156 3.97 -8.09 -0.22
CA LYS A 156 3.98 -8.16 -1.70
C LYS A 156 5.27 -7.65 -2.37
N THR A 157 5.49 -8.14 -3.59
CA THR A 157 6.53 -7.63 -4.50
C THR A 157 6.14 -6.29 -5.16
N HIS A 158 7.11 -5.61 -5.77
CA HIS A 158 6.92 -4.32 -6.45
C HIS A 158 7.91 -4.13 -7.60
N VAL A 159 7.42 -3.83 -8.81
CA VAL A 159 8.23 -3.66 -10.02
C VAL A 159 9.30 -2.56 -9.95
N VAL A 160 9.09 -1.51 -9.13
CA VAL A 160 10.08 -0.43 -8.92
C VAL A 160 11.03 -0.69 -7.73
N SER A 161 10.53 -1.13 -6.57
CA SER A 161 11.29 -1.22 -5.32
C SER A 161 11.59 -2.65 -4.87
N ALA A 162 11.40 -3.63 -5.76
CA ALA A 162 11.46 -5.08 -5.54
C ALA A 162 10.36 -5.64 -4.62
N MET A 163 10.16 -5.05 -3.43
CA MET A 163 9.08 -5.38 -2.50
C MET A 163 8.43 -4.12 -1.90
N THR A 164 7.20 -4.27 -1.42
CA THR A 164 6.55 -3.32 -0.51
C THR A 164 6.26 -4.00 0.80
N LEU A 165 6.65 -3.38 1.89
CA LEU A 165 6.39 -3.83 3.25
C LEU A 165 6.17 -2.58 4.13
N SER A 166 6.48 -2.66 5.41
CA SER A 166 6.21 -1.64 6.41
C SER A 166 6.94 -0.33 6.11
N MET A 167 8.23 -0.38 5.74
CA MET A 167 9.03 0.83 5.49
C MET A 167 8.48 1.67 4.34
N LYS A 168 7.95 1.04 3.28
CA LYS A 168 7.43 1.75 2.11
C LYS A 168 5.98 2.22 2.31
N ASN A 169 5.18 1.54 3.13
CA ASN A 169 3.74 1.77 3.21
C ASN A 169 3.38 3.18 3.72
N SER A 170 4.20 3.78 4.58
CA SER A 170 4.03 5.16 5.06
C SER A 170 4.08 6.21 3.95
N MET A 171 4.56 5.88 2.75
CA MET A 171 4.46 6.77 1.59
C MET A 171 3.01 7.18 1.28
N GLY A 172 2.04 6.31 1.60
CA GLY A 172 0.61 6.57 1.39
C GLY A 172 0.04 7.68 2.29
N ILE A 173 0.80 8.17 3.28
CA ILE A 173 0.46 9.35 4.09
C ILE A 173 1.39 10.53 3.83
N LEU A 174 2.10 10.58 2.70
CA LEU A 174 2.82 11.78 2.27
C LEU A 174 1.98 12.57 1.25
N PRO A 175 2.14 13.90 1.13
CA PRO A 175 1.52 14.62 0.03
C PRO A 175 2.22 14.26 -1.30
N ARG A 176 1.52 14.38 -2.42
CA ARG A 176 2.00 14.07 -3.78
C ARG A 176 3.28 14.83 -4.15
N PRO A 177 3.46 16.13 -3.80
CA PRO A 177 4.75 16.81 -4.00
C PRO A 177 5.94 16.09 -3.36
N ASP A 178 5.78 15.56 -2.15
CA ASP A 178 6.86 14.83 -1.47
C ASP A 178 7.08 13.46 -2.12
N ARG A 179 6.00 12.74 -2.46
CA ARG A 179 6.11 11.48 -3.23
C ARG A 179 6.85 11.71 -4.55
N ARG A 180 6.58 12.80 -5.26
CA ARG A 180 7.29 13.18 -6.48
C ARG A 180 8.78 13.42 -6.21
N SER A 181 9.12 14.15 -5.14
CA SER A 181 10.50 14.37 -4.72
C SER A 181 11.22 13.05 -4.42
N MET A 182 10.57 12.12 -3.71
CA MET A 182 11.13 10.79 -3.44
C MET A 182 11.53 10.05 -4.73
N HIS A 183 10.63 10.03 -5.72
CA HIS A 183 10.89 9.34 -6.99
C HIS A 183 11.97 10.07 -7.82
N THR A 184 12.01 11.40 -7.76
CA THR A 184 12.99 12.21 -8.48
C THR A 184 14.42 12.01 -7.95
N PHE A 185 14.60 12.03 -6.63
CA PHE A 185 15.93 12.01 -5.99
C PHE A 185 16.47 10.62 -5.67
N GLY A 186 15.65 9.57 -5.82
CA GLY A 186 16.02 8.18 -5.60
C GLY A 186 15.14 7.51 -4.56
N ILE A 187 14.14 6.78 -5.05
CA ILE A 187 13.05 6.22 -4.24
C ILE A 187 13.54 5.38 -3.06
N ASP A 188 14.58 4.57 -3.26
CA ASP A 188 15.05 3.62 -2.25
C ASP A 188 15.66 4.33 -1.04
N GLN A 189 16.52 5.34 -1.26
CA GLN A 189 17.09 6.12 -0.16
C GLN A 189 16.03 7.03 0.48
N SER A 190 15.11 7.58 -0.31
CA SER A 190 14.02 8.40 0.24
C SER A 190 13.06 7.59 1.14
N ILE A 191 12.85 6.29 0.88
CA ILE A 191 12.12 5.40 1.80
C ILE A 191 12.85 5.31 3.14
N VAL A 192 14.18 5.14 3.14
CA VAL A 192 14.98 5.11 4.38
C VAL A 192 14.88 6.45 5.12
N ASP A 193 15.05 7.57 4.41
CA ASP A 193 14.98 8.91 4.99
C ASP A 193 13.58 9.23 5.58
N MET A 194 12.51 8.76 4.95
CA MET A 194 11.13 8.87 5.46
C MET A 194 10.94 8.14 6.80
N ASN A 195 11.57 6.96 6.95
CA ASN A 195 11.46 6.17 8.19
C ASN A 195 12.27 6.75 9.36
N LEU A 196 13.12 7.76 9.13
CA LEU A 196 13.80 8.49 10.19
C LEU A 196 12.84 9.42 10.96
N GLY A 197 11.86 10.00 10.28
CA GLY A 197 10.89 10.95 10.87
C GLY A 197 9.50 10.36 11.10
N ILE A 198 9.02 9.47 10.22
CA ILE A 198 7.74 8.77 10.40
C ILE A 198 8.02 7.39 10.96
N LYS A 199 7.64 7.20 12.23
CA LYS A 199 7.89 5.98 13.01
C LYS A 199 6.56 5.41 13.50
N PRO A 200 5.95 4.43 12.81
CA PRO A 200 4.76 3.75 13.30
C PRO A 200 4.95 3.23 14.73
N ASP A 201 3.90 3.33 15.54
CA ASP A 201 3.86 2.76 16.90
C ASP A 201 3.64 1.24 16.87
N LEU A 202 3.04 0.76 15.78
CA LEU A 202 2.82 -0.66 15.48
C LEU A 202 2.79 -0.87 13.95
N ASN A 203 3.42 -1.93 13.48
CA ASN A 203 3.24 -2.47 12.13
C ASN A 203 2.57 -3.85 12.24
N ILE A 204 1.56 -4.13 11.41
CA ILE A 204 0.99 -5.47 11.22
C ILE A 204 0.92 -5.76 9.73
N VAL A 205 1.82 -6.61 9.25
CA VAL A 205 1.90 -7.02 7.86
C VAL A 205 0.83 -8.06 7.57
N ASP A 206 -0.08 -7.72 6.66
CA ASP A 206 -1.07 -8.62 6.09
C ASP A 206 -0.40 -9.55 5.08
N GLY A 207 -0.11 -10.76 5.52
CA GLY A 207 0.25 -11.90 4.68
C GLY A 207 -0.86 -12.94 4.64
N SER A 208 -2.12 -12.60 4.95
CA SER A 208 -3.22 -13.55 4.74
C SER A 208 -3.27 -13.95 3.27
N VAL A 209 -3.29 -12.94 2.40
CA VAL A 209 -3.04 -13.03 0.97
C VAL A 209 -2.02 -11.96 0.57
N GLY A 210 -0.82 -12.40 0.18
CA GLY A 210 0.22 -11.56 -0.40
C GLY A 210 0.21 -11.57 -1.93
N GLN A 211 1.22 -10.95 -2.54
CA GLN A 211 1.38 -10.93 -3.99
C GLN A 211 2.84 -11.12 -4.42
N ASP A 212 3.05 -12.02 -5.37
CA ASP A 212 4.36 -12.49 -5.85
C ASP A 212 4.57 -12.11 -7.34
N GLY A 213 5.81 -11.85 -7.76
CA GLY A 213 6.12 -11.50 -9.15
C GLY A 213 5.85 -10.03 -9.48
N GLU A 214 5.03 -9.76 -10.50
CA GLU A 214 4.80 -8.43 -11.10
C GLU A 214 3.84 -7.54 -10.29
N GLY A 215 4.04 -7.45 -8.97
CA GLY A 215 3.32 -6.53 -8.10
C GLY A 215 3.66 -5.06 -8.34
N PRO A 216 2.89 -4.10 -7.81
CA PRO A 216 2.04 -4.24 -6.62
C PRO A 216 0.54 -4.38 -6.91
N LEU A 217 0.14 -4.43 -8.18
CA LEU A 217 -1.27 -4.60 -8.59
C LEU A 217 -1.52 -5.95 -9.26
N TYR A 218 -0.55 -6.43 -10.03
CA TYR A 218 -0.73 -7.41 -11.10
C TYR A 218 0.14 -8.65 -10.94
N GLY A 219 0.73 -8.84 -9.76
CA GLY A 219 1.44 -10.07 -9.44
C GLY A 219 0.49 -11.23 -9.21
N ASP A 220 1.07 -12.40 -9.07
CA ASP A 220 0.35 -13.63 -8.74
C ASP A 220 -0.08 -13.60 -7.28
N LYS A 221 -1.33 -13.96 -7.02
CA LYS A 221 -1.85 -14.15 -5.65
C LYS A 221 -0.95 -15.14 -4.90
N ALA A 222 -0.53 -14.79 -3.69
CA ALA A 222 0.22 -15.66 -2.79
C ALA A 222 -0.58 -15.89 -1.51
N ASP A 223 -1.16 -17.07 -1.36
CA ASP A 223 -1.89 -17.44 -0.15
C ASP A 223 -0.90 -17.87 0.95
N LEU A 224 -0.48 -16.92 1.79
CA LEU A 224 0.56 -17.15 2.79
C LEU A 224 -0.02 -17.47 4.16
N GLN A 225 -1.26 -17.06 4.43
CA GLN A 225 -2.01 -17.32 5.66
C GLN A 225 -1.23 -16.93 6.93
N VAL A 226 -0.65 -15.73 6.96
CA VAL A 226 0.18 -15.26 8.08
C VAL A 226 0.00 -13.76 8.35
N LEU A 227 0.02 -13.38 9.62
CA LEU A 227 0.21 -11.99 10.07
C LEU A 227 1.56 -11.87 10.78
N ILE A 228 2.25 -10.76 10.56
CA ILE A 228 3.52 -10.43 11.22
C ILE A 228 3.39 -9.06 11.88
N ALA A 229 3.58 -8.97 13.20
CA ALA A 229 3.48 -7.70 13.91
C ALA A 229 4.77 -7.34 14.66
N GLY A 230 5.06 -6.04 14.77
CA GLY A 230 6.22 -5.53 15.49
C GLY A 230 6.29 -3.99 15.48
N ARG A 231 7.20 -3.42 16.27
CA ARG A 231 7.29 -1.96 16.45
C ARG A 231 8.46 -1.35 15.70
N ASP A 232 9.52 -2.11 15.45
CA ASP A 232 10.62 -1.74 14.58
C ASP A 232 10.30 -2.10 13.13
N THR A 233 10.06 -1.05 12.33
CA THR A 233 9.67 -1.17 10.92
C THR A 233 10.70 -1.96 10.09
N LEU A 234 12.00 -1.82 10.37
CA LEU A 234 13.03 -2.56 9.66
C LEU A 234 13.05 -4.03 10.10
N ALA A 235 12.96 -4.31 11.41
CA ALA A 235 12.91 -5.68 11.91
C ALA A 235 11.72 -6.47 11.33
N VAL A 236 10.53 -5.86 11.28
CA VAL A 236 9.33 -6.45 10.66
C VAL A 236 9.57 -6.79 9.19
N ASP A 237 10.17 -5.88 8.42
CA ASP A 237 10.45 -6.11 7.01
C ASP A 237 11.50 -7.22 6.80
N LEU A 238 12.50 -7.30 7.67
CA LEU A 238 13.51 -8.37 7.65
C LEU A 238 12.90 -9.74 8.01
N ALA A 239 11.99 -9.81 8.98
CA ALA A 239 11.26 -11.02 9.32
C ALA A 239 10.37 -11.49 8.15
N CYS A 240 9.68 -10.56 7.48
CA CYS A 240 8.93 -10.87 6.26
C CYS A 240 9.83 -11.46 5.16
N CYS A 241 11.03 -10.90 4.97
CA CYS A 241 12.00 -11.43 3.99
C CYS A 241 12.39 -12.88 4.29
N GLN A 242 12.56 -13.25 5.57
CA GLN A 242 12.83 -14.64 5.98
C GLN A 242 11.67 -15.56 5.58
N ILE A 243 10.44 -15.16 5.88
CA ILE A 243 9.22 -15.94 5.58
C ILE A 243 9.04 -16.18 4.08
N VAL A 244 9.40 -15.21 3.24
CA VAL A 244 9.27 -15.34 1.77
C VAL A 244 10.57 -15.73 1.05
N GLY A 245 11.61 -16.13 1.79
CA GLY A 245 12.86 -16.63 1.23
C GLY A 245 13.61 -15.62 0.34
N VAL A 246 13.45 -14.31 0.59
CA VAL A 246 14.13 -13.22 -0.11
C VAL A 246 15.27 -12.69 0.75
N LYS A 247 16.44 -12.43 0.16
CA LYS A 247 17.54 -11.81 0.91
C LYS A 247 17.27 -10.31 1.02
N PRO A 248 17.32 -9.72 2.23
CA PRO A 248 17.11 -8.28 2.40
C PRO A 248 18.03 -7.40 1.53
N ARG A 249 19.25 -7.86 1.23
CA ARG A 249 20.20 -7.14 0.38
C ARG A 249 19.78 -7.06 -1.10
N ASP A 250 18.87 -7.91 -1.55
CA ASP A 250 18.32 -7.89 -2.91
C ASP A 250 17.20 -6.85 -3.04
N ILE A 251 16.75 -6.27 -1.91
CA ILE A 251 15.76 -5.20 -1.86
C ILE A 251 16.52 -3.88 -1.60
N PRO A 252 16.59 -2.95 -2.57
CA PRO A 252 17.54 -1.83 -2.49
C PRO A 252 17.34 -0.93 -1.26
N HIS A 253 16.10 -0.61 -0.87
CA HIS A 253 15.85 0.22 0.32
C HIS A 253 16.19 -0.49 1.63
N LEU A 254 16.00 -1.81 1.74
CA LEU A 254 16.41 -2.57 2.93
C LEU A 254 17.93 -2.69 3.02
N LYS A 255 18.62 -2.86 1.89
CA LYS A 255 20.09 -2.79 1.83
C LYS A 255 20.59 -1.45 2.40
N LEU A 256 20.04 -0.34 1.92
CA LEU A 256 20.42 1.01 2.37
C LEU A 256 20.04 1.22 3.86
N ALA A 257 18.90 0.72 4.30
CA ALA A 257 18.48 0.77 5.69
C ALA A 257 19.46 0.02 6.61
N LEU A 258 19.88 -1.19 6.25
CA LEU A 258 20.89 -1.95 7.00
C LEU A 258 22.24 -1.24 7.07
N GLU A 259 22.65 -0.57 5.99
CA GLU A 259 23.91 0.20 5.94
C GLU A 259 23.85 1.48 6.79
N GLN A 260 22.68 2.11 6.91
CA GLN A 260 22.53 3.40 7.58
C GLN A 260 22.05 3.30 9.04
N LEU A 261 21.13 2.38 9.32
CA LEU A 261 20.47 2.20 10.62
C LEU A 261 21.08 1.04 11.42
N GLY A 262 21.86 0.18 10.75
CA GLY A 262 22.35 -1.06 11.32
C GLY A 262 21.30 -2.18 11.26
N LYS A 263 21.71 -3.38 11.67
CA LYS A 263 20.81 -4.54 11.76
C LYS A 263 20.10 -4.52 13.12
N PRO A 264 18.75 -4.48 13.17
CA PRO A 264 18.04 -4.56 14.43
C PRO A 264 18.13 -5.97 15.03
N SER A 265 17.98 -6.05 16.34
CA SER A 265 17.79 -7.29 17.11
C SER A 265 16.31 -7.43 17.48
N TRP A 266 15.79 -8.66 17.37
CA TRP A 266 14.45 -8.98 17.83
C TRP A 266 14.36 -10.42 18.33
N GLU A 267 13.36 -10.66 19.16
CA GLU A 267 12.90 -12.00 19.52
C GLU A 267 11.60 -12.31 18.77
N THR A 268 11.45 -13.55 18.31
CA THR A 268 10.24 -14.01 17.64
C THR A 268 9.33 -14.72 18.63
N VAL A 269 8.06 -14.34 18.64
CA VAL A 269 7.00 -14.96 19.45
C VAL A 269 5.87 -15.45 18.54
N GLY A 270 5.02 -16.33 19.07
CA GLY A 270 3.95 -16.96 18.30
C GLY A 270 4.46 -18.21 17.58
N GLU A 271 4.15 -18.31 16.28
CA GLU A 271 4.38 -19.52 15.49
C GLU A 271 5.68 -19.45 14.68
N ASP A 272 6.45 -20.55 14.68
CA ASP A 272 7.57 -20.73 13.74
C ASP A 272 7.05 -21.31 12.42
N VAL A 273 7.02 -20.46 11.40
CA VAL A 273 6.48 -20.80 10.08
C VAL A 273 7.55 -21.13 9.04
N GLY A 274 8.84 -20.96 9.38
CA GLY A 274 9.94 -21.08 8.42
C GLY A 274 9.72 -20.27 7.12
N VAL A 275 10.16 -20.82 5.99
CA VAL A 275 9.89 -20.23 4.66
C VAL A 275 8.57 -20.78 4.13
N ILE A 276 7.55 -19.93 4.02
CA ILE A 276 6.22 -20.31 3.51
C ILE A 276 6.25 -20.43 1.99
N LYS A 277 6.77 -19.41 1.30
CA LYS A 277 6.82 -19.35 -0.17
C LYS A 277 7.99 -18.50 -0.62
N LYS A 278 8.83 -19.03 -1.50
CA LYS A 278 9.90 -18.23 -2.11
C LYS A 278 9.32 -17.26 -3.13
N PHE A 279 9.42 -15.96 -2.84
CA PHE A 279 8.99 -14.91 -3.77
C PHE A 279 9.96 -14.78 -4.96
N ARG A 280 9.39 -14.48 -6.12
CA ARG A 280 10.05 -14.10 -7.36
C ARG A 280 10.04 -12.58 -7.44
N LEU A 281 11.19 -11.97 -7.19
CA LEU A 281 11.32 -10.53 -7.38
C LEU A 281 11.16 -10.19 -8.87
N PRO A 282 10.41 -9.13 -9.21
CA PRO A 282 10.19 -8.74 -10.60
C PRO A 282 11.51 -8.30 -11.25
N GLU A 283 11.64 -8.59 -12.55
CA GLU A 283 12.83 -8.22 -13.31
C GLU A 283 12.85 -6.70 -13.56
N GLN A 284 13.79 -6.01 -12.93
CA GLN A 284 13.92 -4.57 -13.06
C GLN A 284 14.65 -4.17 -14.35
N LYS A 285 13.91 -4.06 -15.45
CA LYS A 285 14.48 -3.62 -16.74
C LYS A 285 14.97 -2.16 -16.65
N ALA A 286 16.26 -1.94 -16.91
CA ALA A 286 16.90 -0.63 -16.77
C ALA A 286 16.22 0.47 -17.62
N LEU A 287 15.81 0.14 -18.85
CA LEU A 287 15.08 1.08 -19.72
C LEU A 287 13.71 1.48 -19.12
N TYR A 288 12.97 0.52 -18.57
CA TYR A 288 11.69 0.80 -17.92
C TYR A 288 11.88 1.70 -16.71
N ARG A 289 12.89 1.41 -15.87
CA ARG A 289 13.24 2.25 -14.71
C ARG A 289 13.61 3.66 -15.12
N PHE A 290 14.39 3.81 -16.19
CA PHE A 290 14.79 5.11 -16.70
C PHE A 290 13.59 5.92 -17.21
N ILE A 291 12.73 5.32 -18.04
CA ILE A 291 11.52 5.97 -18.56
C ILE A 291 10.58 6.37 -17.42
N PHE A 292 10.32 5.45 -16.49
CA PHE A 292 9.47 5.70 -15.34
C PHE A 292 10.03 6.81 -14.46
N TRP A 293 11.35 6.79 -14.20
CA TRP A 293 12.02 7.84 -13.45
C TRP A 293 11.91 9.20 -14.13
N MET A 294 12.12 9.28 -15.46
CA MET A 294 12.05 10.52 -16.24
C MET A 294 10.71 11.25 -16.12
N MET A 295 9.61 10.54 -15.86
CA MET A 295 8.28 11.16 -15.69
C MET A 295 8.22 12.11 -14.50
N TYR A 296 9.00 11.89 -13.43
CA TYR A 296 8.96 12.70 -12.21
C TYR A 296 9.69 14.06 -12.31
N PRO A 297 10.92 14.17 -12.83
CA PRO A 297 11.54 15.48 -13.07
C PRO A 297 10.79 16.28 -14.15
N LEU A 298 10.21 15.62 -15.16
CA LEU A 298 9.37 16.27 -16.17
C LEU A 298 8.03 16.77 -15.61
N ASP A 299 7.59 16.24 -14.47
CA ASP A 299 6.36 16.66 -13.81
C ASP A 299 6.46 18.08 -13.21
N TYR A 300 7.66 18.53 -12.80
CA TYR A 300 7.85 19.87 -12.22
C TYR A 300 7.42 20.99 -13.20
N PRO A 301 7.98 21.10 -14.42
CA PRO A 301 7.54 22.11 -15.38
C PRO A 301 6.10 21.88 -15.86
N TYR A 302 5.62 20.63 -15.88
CA TYR A 302 4.23 20.32 -16.24
C TYR A 302 3.25 20.94 -15.23
N THR A 303 3.51 20.79 -13.93
CA THR A 303 2.65 21.35 -12.87
C THR A 303 2.61 22.89 -12.85
N TRP A 304 3.54 23.59 -13.52
CA TRP A 304 3.50 25.05 -13.65
C TRP A 304 2.45 25.54 -14.65
N ILE A 305 2.11 24.72 -15.63
CA ILE A 305 1.16 25.06 -16.71
C ILE A 305 -0.15 24.30 -16.62
N ALA A 306 -0.18 23.19 -15.87
CA ALA A 306 -1.37 22.38 -15.65
C ALA A 306 -2.24 22.91 -14.50
N GLU A 307 -3.50 22.49 -14.46
CA GLU A 307 -4.37 22.73 -13.31
C GLU A 307 -3.84 22.03 -12.06
N ARG A 308 -4.07 22.61 -10.87
CA ARG A 308 -3.66 22.03 -9.59
C ARG A 308 -4.18 20.58 -9.47
N GLY A 309 -3.31 19.67 -9.05
CA GLY A 309 -3.61 18.24 -8.90
C GLY A 309 -3.42 17.40 -10.17
N LYS A 310 -3.16 18.02 -11.33
CA LYS A 310 -2.77 17.29 -12.54
C LYS A 310 -1.26 17.11 -12.58
N HIS A 311 -0.84 15.85 -12.64
CA HIS A 311 0.55 15.45 -12.83
C HIS A 311 0.74 14.82 -14.21
N LEU A 312 1.93 14.95 -14.78
CA LEU A 312 2.34 14.30 -16.01
C LEU A 312 2.06 12.79 -15.95
N CYS A 313 2.31 12.17 -14.79
CA CYS A 313 1.99 10.77 -14.57
C CYS A 313 0.49 10.49 -14.77
N THR A 314 -0.40 11.18 -14.04
CA THR A 314 -1.85 10.98 -14.14
C THR A 314 -2.36 11.27 -15.56
N THR A 315 -1.91 12.37 -16.16
CA THR A 315 -2.30 12.76 -17.52
C THR A 315 -1.88 11.72 -18.56
N LEU A 316 -0.68 11.14 -18.43
CA LEU A 316 -0.25 10.07 -19.33
C LEU A 316 -1.15 8.83 -19.18
N TYR A 317 -1.49 8.42 -17.97
CA TYR A 317 -2.40 7.29 -17.75
C TYR A 317 -3.82 7.56 -18.29
N GLU A 318 -4.33 8.79 -18.18
CA GLU A 318 -5.63 9.20 -18.74
C GLU A 318 -5.69 9.14 -20.27
N THR A 319 -4.55 9.21 -20.97
CA THR A 319 -4.52 9.01 -22.44
C THR A 319 -4.85 7.58 -22.86
N GLY A 320 -4.70 6.63 -21.94
CA GLY A 320 -4.79 5.19 -22.24
C GLY A 320 -3.65 4.66 -23.11
N LEU A 321 -2.59 5.44 -23.37
CA LEU A 321 -1.41 5.01 -24.13
C LEU A 321 -0.42 4.22 -23.27
N VAL A 322 -0.36 4.53 -21.97
CA VAL A 322 0.53 3.88 -20.99
C VAL A 322 -0.28 3.11 -19.95
N GLY A 323 0.37 2.14 -19.31
CA GLY A 323 -0.22 1.36 -18.24
C GLY A 323 -1.14 0.23 -18.72
N THR A 324 -1.79 -0.38 -17.72
CA THR A 324 -2.68 -1.52 -17.91
C THR A 324 -4.05 -1.04 -18.40
N ARG A 325 -4.56 -1.61 -19.48
CA ARG A 325 -5.83 -1.18 -20.10
C ARG A 325 -6.70 -2.35 -20.54
N PRO A 326 -7.93 -2.48 -20.01
CA PRO A 326 -8.89 -3.46 -20.50
C PRO A 326 -9.40 -3.03 -21.89
N GLN A 327 -9.57 -4.00 -22.78
CA GLN A 327 -10.09 -3.83 -24.13
C GLN A 327 -11.13 -4.90 -24.41
N ILE A 328 -12.33 -4.50 -24.80
CA ILE A 328 -13.40 -5.42 -25.19
C ILE A 328 -13.14 -5.90 -26.62
N LYS A 329 -13.15 -7.22 -26.80
CA LYS A 329 -13.05 -7.93 -28.07
C LYS A 329 -14.43 -8.08 -28.67
N GLU A 330 -14.70 -7.36 -29.75
CA GLU A 330 -16.00 -7.35 -30.41
C GLU A 330 -16.41 -8.75 -30.87
N GLU A 331 -15.45 -9.53 -31.37
CA GLU A 331 -15.65 -10.90 -31.84
C GLU A 331 -16.10 -11.89 -30.76
N LYS A 332 -15.91 -11.56 -29.47
CA LYS A 332 -16.35 -12.39 -28.32
C LYS A 332 -17.49 -11.75 -27.54
N CYS A 333 -17.79 -10.47 -27.74
CA CYS A 333 -18.69 -9.73 -26.87
C CYS A 333 -20.17 -9.94 -27.24
N THR A 334 -20.95 -10.49 -26.31
CA THR A 334 -22.41 -10.66 -26.45
C THR A 334 -23.22 -9.41 -26.08
N ARG A 335 -22.56 -8.33 -25.62
CA ARG A 335 -23.19 -7.11 -25.10
C ARG A 335 -24.14 -7.35 -23.90
N CYS A 336 -23.89 -8.39 -23.11
CA CYS A 336 -24.72 -8.75 -21.96
C CYS A 336 -24.75 -7.71 -20.82
N GLY A 337 -23.74 -6.83 -20.72
CA GLY A 337 -23.70 -5.73 -19.75
C GLY A 337 -23.11 -6.04 -18.38
N VAL A 338 -22.76 -7.29 -18.08
CA VAL A 338 -22.15 -7.70 -16.80
C VAL A 338 -20.91 -6.86 -16.43
N CYS A 339 -20.09 -6.47 -17.42
CA CYS A 339 -18.92 -5.62 -17.18
C CYS A 339 -19.27 -4.20 -16.73
N VAL A 340 -20.42 -3.66 -17.16
CA VAL A 340 -20.94 -2.36 -16.74
C VAL A 340 -21.48 -2.46 -15.33
N GLU A 341 -22.26 -3.51 -15.03
CA GLU A 341 -22.80 -3.76 -13.69
C GLU A 341 -21.71 -3.97 -12.64
N ALA A 342 -20.64 -4.68 -13.00
CA ALA A 342 -19.49 -4.90 -12.14
C ALA A 342 -18.63 -3.63 -11.92
N CYS A 343 -18.80 -2.58 -12.72
CA CYS A 343 -18.03 -1.35 -12.59
C CYS A 343 -18.75 -0.39 -11.63
N PRO A 344 -18.16 -0.08 -10.45
CA PRO A 344 -18.81 0.80 -9.48
C PRO A 344 -18.67 2.29 -9.85
N LEU A 345 -18.00 2.61 -10.96
CA LEU A 345 -17.74 3.97 -11.42
C LEU A 345 -18.67 4.32 -12.58
N PRO A 346 -19.16 5.57 -12.66
CA PRO A 346 -20.08 5.97 -13.71
C PRO A 346 -19.38 6.04 -15.08
N ASP A 347 -20.11 5.67 -16.13
CA ASP A 347 -19.78 5.90 -17.54
C ASP A 347 -18.40 5.38 -18.01
N VAL A 348 -17.82 4.38 -17.33
CA VAL A 348 -16.51 3.82 -17.70
C VAL A 348 -16.57 2.97 -18.97
N ILE A 349 -17.66 2.22 -19.17
CA ILE A 349 -17.78 1.22 -20.25
C ILE A 349 -19.00 1.52 -21.10
N ASN A 350 -18.80 1.69 -22.41
CA ASN A 350 -19.88 1.92 -23.37
C ASN A 350 -20.14 0.66 -24.21
N LEU A 351 -21.28 -0.01 -24.01
CA LEU A 351 -21.63 -1.25 -24.72
C LEU A 351 -21.99 -1.04 -26.21
N LYS A 352 -22.34 0.18 -26.61
CA LYS A 352 -22.61 0.47 -28.03
C LYS A 352 -21.32 0.55 -28.83
N THR A 353 -20.30 1.21 -28.28
CA THR A 353 -19.00 1.40 -28.94
C THR A 353 -17.96 0.35 -28.55
N LEU A 354 -18.26 -0.48 -27.53
CA LEU A 354 -17.35 -1.46 -26.92
C LEU A 354 -16.03 -0.83 -26.44
N LYS A 355 -16.09 0.43 -25.99
CA LYS A 355 -14.92 1.17 -25.50
C LYS A 355 -14.97 1.32 -23.99
N VAL A 356 -13.78 1.26 -23.40
CA VAL A 356 -13.51 1.66 -22.01
C VAL A 356 -12.90 3.06 -22.06
N ASP A 357 -13.46 3.99 -21.30
CA ASP A 357 -12.91 5.35 -21.20
C ASP A 357 -11.65 5.35 -20.30
N PRO A 358 -10.46 5.65 -20.84
CA PRO A 358 -9.23 5.64 -20.05
C PRO A 358 -9.16 6.75 -19.00
N LYS A 359 -9.97 7.81 -19.11
CA LYS A 359 -9.99 8.93 -18.16
C LYS A 359 -10.70 8.57 -16.86
N THR A 360 -11.79 7.82 -16.95
CA THR A 360 -12.60 7.43 -15.79
C THR A 360 -12.23 6.04 -15.26
N CYS A 361 -11.62 5.18 -16.10
CA CYS A 361 -11.18 3.85 -15.70
C CYS A 361 -9.98 3.88 -14.74
N GLN A 362 -10.18 3.36 -13.53
CA GLN A 362 -9.11 3.19 -12.51
C GLN A 362 -8.34 1.87 -12.63
N ARG A 363 -8.50 1.12 -13.74
CA ARG A 363 -7.70 -0.08 -14.07
C ARG A 363 -7.77 -1.18 -12.99
N CYS A 364 -8.89 -1.29 -12.27
CA CYS A 364 -9.12 -2.30 -11.24
C CYS A 364 -9.26 -3.74 -11.77
N LEU A 365 -9.62 -3.89 -13.05
CA LEU A 365 -9.90 -5.15 -13.75
C LEU A 365 -11.14 -5.92 -13.26
N LEU A 366 -12.04 -5.30 -12.48
CA LEU A 366 -13.32 -5.92 -12.11
C LEU A 366 -14.14 -6.37 -13.33
N CYS A 367 -14.19 -5.54 -14.37
CA CYS A 367 -14.87 -5.87 -15.62
C CYS A 367 -14.27 -7.11 -16.30
N TYR A 368 -12.95 -7.22 -16.27
CA TYR A 368 -12.22 -8.34 -16.86
C TYR A 368 -12.48 -9.65 -16.11
N GLU A 369 -12.49 -9.59 -14.77
CA GLU A 369 -12.77 -10.74 -13.91
C GLU A 369 -14.22 -11.23 -14.06
N ALA A 370 -15.18 -10.28 -14.16
CA ALA A 370 -16.62 -10.56 -14.23
C ALA A 370 -17.13 -11.00 -15.60
N CYS A 371 -16.38 -10.79 -16.69
CA CYS A 371 -16.87 -11.07 -18.05
C CYS A 371 -17.06 -12.58 -18.30
N PRO A 372 -18.30 -13.07 -18.53
CA PRO A 372 -18.57 -14.50 -18.69
C PRO A 372 -17.99 -15.08 -19.99
N GLU A 373 -17.94 -14.27 -21.05
CA GLU A 373 -17.46 -14.68 -22.38
C GLU A 373 -15.94 -14.58 -22.52
N ASN A 374 -15.22 -14.13 -21.49
CA ASN A 374 -13.80 -13.77 -21.60
C ASN A 374 -13.53 -12.80 -22.76
N ALA A 375 -14.48 -11.90 -23.03
CA ALA A 375 -14.39 -10.93 -24.11
C ALA A 375 -13.50 -9.72 -23.78
N ILE A 376 -13.03 -9.58 -22.55
CA ILE A 376 -12.14 -8.48 -22.16
C ILE A 376 -10.71 -9.00 -22.12
N SER A 377 -9.85 -8.37 -22.91
CA SER A 377 -8.39 -8.57 -22.86
C SER A 377 -7.73 -7.43 -22.10
N VAL A 378 -6.54 -7.64 -21.54
CA VAL A 378 -5.83 -6.61 -20.78
C VAL A 378 -4.43 -6.42 -21.37
N LYS A 379 -4.16 -5.26 -21.96
CA LYS A 379 -2.80 -4.89 -22.37
C LYS A 379 -2.02 -4.43 -21.14
N GLY A 380 -0.73 -4.78 -21.07
CA GLY A 380 0.13 -4.41 -19.94
C GLY A 380 -0.14 -5.20 -18.66
N TYR A 381 -0.77 -6.37 -18.78
CA TYR A 381 -0.96 -7.34 -17.69
C TYR A 381 -0.41 -8.69 -18.12
N SER A 382 0.64 -9.17 -17.45
CA SER A 382 1.29 -10.45 -17.77
C SER A 382 0.46 -11.67 -17.38
N GLY A 383 -0.48 -11.51 -16.43
CA GLY A 383 -1.41 -12.56 -15.99
C GLY A 383 -2.73 -12.63 -16.77
N ALA A 384 -2.82 -11.99 -17.95
CA ALA A 384 -4.03 -12.06 -18.77
C ALA A 384 -4.33 -13.52 -19.17
N ARG A 385 -5.61 -13.93 -19.09
CA ARG A 385 -6.15 -15.20 -19.59
C ARG A 385 -5.68 -15.32 -21.05
N GLN A 386 -4.90 -16.37 -21.35
CA GLN A 386 -4.41 -16.63 -22.70
C GLN A 386 -5.58 -16.96 -23.65
#